data_AF-A0A0V0Z5G0-F1
#
_entry.id   AF-A0A0V0Z5G0-F1
#
_cell.length_a   1.000
_cell.length_b   1.000
_cell.length_c   1.000
_cell.angle_alpha   90.00
_cell.angle_beta   90.00
_cell.angle_gamma   90.00
#
_symmetry.space_group_name_H-M   'P 1'
#
loop_
_entity.id
_entity.type
_entity.pdbx_description
1 polymer ?
#
loop_
_entity_poly.entity_id
_entity_poly.type
_entity_poly.pdbx_seq_one_letter_code
_entity_poly.pdbx_strand_id
1 'polypeptide(L)' 'MKKLPPEEEAIEQKRFVMQWEFYKDHFKSQLLFCLR' A
#
# COMPACT_ATOMS: atom_id res chain seq x y z
N MET A 1 -6.53 -8.08 -20.84
CA MET A 1 -5.48 -7.52 -19.95
C MET A 1 -4.14 -7.76 -20.62
N LYS A 2 -3.49 -6.72 -21.16
CA LYS A 2 -2.08 -6.87 -21.56
C LYS A 2 -1.30 -6.98 -20.24
N LYS A 3 -0.57 -8.08 -20.06
CA LYS A 3 0.40 -8.16 -18.96
C LYS A 3 1.44 -7.08 -19.16
N LEU A 4 1.76 -6.38 -18.08
CA LEU A 4 2.86 -5.43 -18.09
C LEU A 4 4.17 -6.23 -18.22
N PRO A 5 5.22 -5.63 -18.79
CA PRO A 5 6.56 -6.17 -18.68
C PRO A 5 6.92 -6.44 -17.21
N PRO A 6 7.72 -7.48 -16.89
CA PRO A 6 8.06 -7.84 -15.51
C PRO A 6 8.68 -6.68 -14.69
N GLU A 7 9.37 -5.76 -15.37
CA GLU A 7 9.99 -4.59 -14.75
C GLU A 7 8.96 -3.55 -14.30
N GLU A 8 7.93 -3.31 -15.11
CA GLU A 8 6.81 -2.43 -14.78
C GLU A 8 5.95 -3.05 -13.66
N GLU A 9 5.72 -4.36 -13.68
CA GLU A 9 5.04 -5.08 -12.60
C GLU A 9 5.79 -4.96 -11.27
N ALA A 10 7.12 -5.10 -11.29
CA ALA A 10 7.94 -4.96 -10.08
C ALA A 10 7.91 -3.54 -9.50
N ILE A 11 7.86 -2.52 -10.37
CA ILE A 11 7.73 -1.11 -9.96
C ILE A 11 6.35 -0.85 -9.33
N GLU A 12 5.28 -1.34 -9.96
CA GLU A 12 3.92 -1.21 -9.39
C GLU A 12 3.78 -1.95 -8.06
N GLN A 13 4.32 -3.15 -7.95
CA GLN A 13 4.33 -3.90 -6.68
C GLN A 13 5.07 -3.14 -5.58
N LYS A 14 6.25 -2.57 -5.87
CA LYS A 14 6.98 -1.75 -4.90
C LYS A 14 6.18 -0.51 -4.46
N ARG A 15 5.53 0.17 -5.41
CA ARG A 15 4.66 1.33 -5.12
C ARG A 15 3.48 0.93 -4.23
N PHE A 16 2.85 -0.20 -4.53
CA PHE A 16 1.74 -0.72 -3.74
C PHE A 16 2.16 -1.05 -2.30
N VAL A 17 3.28 -1.75 -2.12
CA VAL A 17 3.81 -2.09 -0.79
C VAL A 17 4.11 -0.82 0.01
N MET A 18 4.78 0.16 -0.59
CA MET A 18 5.11 1.43 0.07
C MET A 18 3.86 2.21 0.48
N GLN A 19 2.85 2.28 -0.40
CA GLN A 19 1.57 2.91 -0.06
C GLN A 19 0.84 2.15 1.05
N TRP A 20 0.83 0.82 0.99
CA TRP A 20 0.19 -0.02 2.00
C TRP A 20 0.81 0.17 3.39
N GLU A 21 2.14 0.19 3.49
CA GLU A 21 2.84 0.44 4.75
C GLU A 21 2.51 1.81 5.33
N PHE A 22 2.53 2.86 4.48
CA PHE A 22 2.15 4.21 4.89
C PHE A 22 0.71 4.27 5.44
N TYR A 23 -0.25 3.69 4.71
CA TYR A 23 -1.65 3.71 5.12
C TYR A 23 -1.92 2.83 6.34
N LYS A 24 -1.24 1.70 6.48
CA LYS A 24 -1.42 0.79 7.62
C LYS A 24 -1.19 1.48 8.96
N ASP A 25 -0.16 2.30 9.06
CA ASP A 25 0.16 3.02 10.30
C ASP A 25 -0.82 4.18 10.54
N HIS A 26 -1.21 4.88 9.48
CA HIS A 26 -2.21 5.95 9.57
C HIS A 26 -3.60 5.41 9.98
N PHE A 27 -4.04 4.31 9.39
CA PHE A 27 -5.32 3.67 9.73
C PHE A 27 -5.32 3.05 11.12
N LYS A 28 -4.22 2.41 11.55
CA LYS A 28 -4.11 1.88 12.92
C LYS A 28 -4.24 2.98 13.96
N SER A 29 -3.57 4.11 13.75
CA SER A 29 -3.64 5.27 14.63
C SER A 29 -5.06 5.84 14.69
N GLN A 30 -5.73 5.99 13.55
CA GLN A 30 -7.12 6.45 13.48
C GLN A 30 -8.11 5.46 14.13
N LEU A 31 -7.97 4.16 13.88
CA LEU A 31 -8.79 3.13 14.52
C LEU A 31 -8.65 3.16 16.04
N LEU A 32 -7.43 3.31 16.56
CA LEU A 32 -7.19 3.43 18.00
C LEU A 32 -7.81 4.71 18.58
N PHE A 33 -7.77 5.82 17.84
CA PHE A 33 -8.37 7.09 18.26
C PHE A 33 -9.90 7.03 18.28
N CYS A 34 -10.55 6.40 17.29
CA CYS A 34 -12.01 6.26 17.23
C CYS A 34 -12.59 5.27 18.25
N LEU A 35 -11.77 4.33 18.75
CA LEU A 35 -12.18 3.31 19.73
C LEU A 35 -12.00 3.77 21.19
N ARG A 36 -11.53 5.01 21.42
CA ARG A 36 -11.26 5.58 22.74
C ARG A 36 -12.27 6.67 23.08
#